data_AF-A0A850JJR5-F1
#
_entry.id   AF-A0A850JJR5-F1
#
_cell.length_a   1.000
_cell.length_b   1.000
_cell.length_c   1.000
_cell.angle_alpha   90.00
_cell.angle_beta   90.00
_cell.angle_gamma   90.00
#
_symmetry.space_group_name_H-M   'P 1'
#
loop_
_entity.id
_entity.type
_entity.pdbx_description
1 polymer ?
#
loop_
_entity_poly.entity_id
_entity_poly.type
_entity_poly.pdbx_seq_one_letter_code
_entity_poly.pdbx_strand_id
1 'polypeptide(L)'
;MDYAAVRTREENILALRSFLLEGPAAWESLQDELQVDDETAAGYMSLLYGAFCVAVRRRFSPRYTVGEIVQFVADVRVAAGEDVSLISSLVAEDMIRHVVGAPPPDDGGSDDVRAVLYAEVYILLYLVGEADFDRAGLEQFIDEATTYTEQWLAARQSEQAGQR
;
A
#
# COMPACT_ATOMS: atom_id res chain seq x y z
N MET A 1 3.79 -16.81 0.84
CA MET A 1 4.46 -16.19 2.00
C MET A 1 3.99 -16.94 3.24
N ASP A 2 4.91 -17.32 4.14
CA ASP A 2 4.52 -17.87 5.46
C ASP A 2 4.26 -16.70 6.41
N TYR A 3 3.01 -16.49 6.78
CA TYR A 3 2.63 -15.35 7.61
C TYR A 3 2.85 -15.62 9.11
N ALA A 4 3.21 -16.84 9.51
CA ALA A 4 3.26 -17.24 10.91
C ALA A 4 4.24 -16.41 11.76
N ALA A 5 5.37 -16.00 11.17
CA ALA A 5 6.41 -15.21 11.83
C ALA A 5 6.31 -13.70 11.55
N VAL A 6 5.49 -13.28 10.57
CA VAL A 6 5.39 -11.86 10.19
C VAL A 6 4.71 -11.07 11.30
N ARG A 7 5.39 -10.00 11.74
CA ARG A 7 4.90 -9.07 12.77
C ARG A 7 5.24 -7.64 12.36
N THR A 8 4.35 -6.71 12.68
CA THR A 8 4.67 -5.29 12.64
C THR A 8 5.49 -4.94 13.87
N ARG A 9 6.66 -4.32 13.69
CA ARG A 9 7.56 -3.90 14.76
C ARG A 9 7.76 -2.38 14.71
N GLU A 10 8.35 -1.81 15.75
CA GLU A 10 8.57 -0.37 15.86
C GLU A 10 9.46 0.17 14.72
N GLU A 11 10.48 -0.61 14.32
CA GLU A 11 11.33 -0.29 13.17
C GLU A 11 10.52 -0.14 11.86
N ASN A 12 9.50 -0.98 11.65
CA ASN A 12 8.65 -0.90 10.45
C ASN A 12 7.81 0.38 10.46
N ILE A 13 7.34 0.81 11.63
CA ILE A 13 6.55 2.03 11.79
C ILE A 13 7.43 3.27 11.56
N LEU A 14 8.65 3.28 12.09
CA LEU A 14 9.62 4.35 11.84
C LEU A 14 9.98 4.46 10.36
N ALA A 15 10.22 3.32 9.70
CA ALA A 15 10.44 3.22 8.27
C ALA A 15 9.28 3.79 7.46
N LEU A 16 8.04 3.40 7.76
CA LEU A 16 6.85 3.93 7.08
C LEU A 16 6.75 5.44 7.29
N ARG A 17 6.95 5.93 8.52
CA ARG A 17 6.87 7.37 8.82
C ARG A 17 7.87 8.17 7.98
N SER A 18 9.12 7.71 7.91
CA SER A 18 10.16 8.34 7.08
C SER A 18 9.75 8.37 5.62
N PHE A 19 9.30 7.23 5.10
CA PHE A 19 8.84 7.09 3.72
C PHE A 19 7.71 8.06 3.35
N LEU A 20 6.71 8.20 4.22
CA LEU A 20 5.56 9.10 3.98
C LEU A 20 5.92 10.59 4.04
N LEU A 21 6.99 10.96 4.78
CA LEU A 21 7.44 12.34 4.91
C LEU A 21 8.42 12.76 3.80
N GLU A 22 9.33 11.86 3.44
CA GLU A 22 10.46 12.15 2.55
C GLU A 22 10.21 11.67 1.12
N GLY A 23 9.17 10.87 0.90
CA GLY A 23 8.74 10.39 -0.40
C GLY A 23 9.65 9.30 -0.99
N PRO A 24 9.61 9.08 -2.31
CA PRO A 24 10.32 7.98 -2.97
C PRO A 24 11.85 8.05 -2.81
N ALA A 25 12.44 9.22 -2.53
CA ALA A 25 13.88 9.31 -2.30
C ALA A 25 14.32 8.57 -1.03
N ALA A 26 13.44 8.46 -0.03
CA ALA A 26 13.68 7.62 1.15
C ALA A 26 13.62 6.12 0.82
N TRP A 27 12.97 5.74 -0.29
CA TRP A 27 12.86 4.34 -0.74
C TRP A 27 14.23 3.71 -1.02
N GLU A 28 15.17 4.46 -1.61
CA GLU A 28 16.50 3.94 -1.92
C GLU A 28 17.28 3.56 -0.66
N SER A 29 17.14 4.34 0.41
CA SER A 29 17.77 4.03 1.71
C SER A 29 17.04 2.91 2.45
N LEU A 30 15.71 2.82 2.28
CA LEU A 30 14.88 1.75 2.83
C LEU A 30 15.18 0.38 2.20
N GLN A 31 15.56 0.31 0.93
CA GLN A 31 15.91 -0.96 0.28
C GLN A 31 17.03 -1.73 1.00
N ASP A 32 18.02 -1.02 1.56
CA ASP A 32 19.13 -1.64 2.27
C ASP A 32 18.72 -2.08 3.70
N GLU A 33 17.86 -1.30 4.38
CA GLU A 33 17.34 -1.64 5.73
C GLU A 33 16.34 -2.80 5.71
N LEU A 34 15.59 -2.95 4.62
CA LEU A 34 14.62 -4.04 4.44
C LEU A 34 15.27 -5.38 4.12
N GLN A 35 16.57 -5.43 3.85
CA GLN A 35 17.31 -6.67 3.56
C GLN A 35 18.01 -7.25 4.80
N VAL A 36 17.77 -6.69 5.99
CA VAL A 36 18.38 -7.18 7.24
C VAL A 36 17.93 -8.62 7.55
N ASP A 37 16.64 -8.91 7.39
CA ASP A 37 16.09 -10.26 7.45
C ASP A 37 14.69 -10.33 6.82
N ASP A 38 14.29 -11.54 6.38
CA ASP A 38 13.03 -11.77 5.67
C ASP A 38 11.77 -11.42 6.48
N GLU A 39 11.82 -11.52 7.83
CA GLU A 39 10.66 -11.23 8.68
C GLU A 39 10.44 -9.72 8.81
N THR A 40 11.51 -8.95 9.00
CA THR A 40 11.48 -7.48 9.04
C THR A 40 11.02 -6.92 7.69
N ALA A 41 11.57 -7.45 6.59
CA ALA A 41 11.14 -7.11 5.23
C ALA A 41 9.64 -7.35 5.03
N ALA A 42 9.16 -8.55 5.39
CA ALA A 42 7.76 -8.91 5.25
C ALA A 42 6.84 -8.07 6.15
N GLY A 43 7.29 -7.72 7.36
CA GLY A 43 6.58 -6.86 8.28
C GLY A 43 6.39 -5.45 7.73
N TYR A 44 7.44 -4.86 7.17
CA TYR A 44 7.35 -3.55 6.52
C TYR A 44 6.48 -3.58 5.27
N MET A 45 6.65 -4.57 4.38
CA MET A 45 5.82 -4.69 3.17
C MET A 45 4.33 -4.87 3.51
N SER A 46 4.04 -5.60 4.60
CA SER A 46 2.66 -5.73 5.11
C SER A 46 2.11 -4.40 5.65
N LEU A 47 2.96 -3.58 6.24
CA LEU A 47 2.58 -2.26 6.76
C LEU A 47 2.37 -1.25 5.63
N LEU A 48 3.23 -1.26 4.60
CA LEU A 48 3.07 -0.46 3.39
C LEU A 48 1.73 -0.76 2.70
N TYR A 49 1.41 -2.05 2.53
CA TYR A 49 0.14 -2.48 1.96
C TYR A 49 -1.06 -2.10 2.83
N GLY A 50 -0.91 -2.12 4.16
CA GLY A 50 -1.93 -1.65 5.08
C GLY A 50 -2.18 -0.15 4.96
N ALA A 51 -1.13 0.66 4.88
CA ALA A 51 -1.24 2.10 4.65
C ALA A 51 -1.93 2.40 3.31
N PHE A 52 -1.58 1.68 2.25
CA PHE A 52 -2.28 1.73 0.97
C PHE A 52 -3.77 1.41 1.12
N CYS A 53 -4.11 0.30 1.79
CA CYS A 53 -5.50 -0.10 2.01
C CYS A 53 -6.30 0.98 2.75
N VAL A 54 -5.74 1.55 3.82
CA VAL A 54 -6.38 2.62 4.61
C VAL A 54 -6.57 3.87 3.76
N ALA A 55 -5.55 4.30 3.02
CA ALA A 55 -5.62 5.49 2.17
C ALA A 55 -6.71 5.34 1.09
N VAL A 56 -6.74 4.19 0.40
CA VAL A 56 -7.75 3.87 -0.62
C VAL A 56 -9.15 3.82 -0.01
N ARG A 57 -9.33 3.16 1.13
CA ARG A 57 -10.63 3.13 1.83
C ARG A 57 -11.09 4.52 2.23
N ARG A 58 -10.21 5.38 2.75
CA ARG A 58 -10.55 6.78 3.08
C ARG A 58 -11.00 7.56 1.85
N ARG A 59 -10.36 7.33 0.69
CA ARG A 59 -10.67 8.04 -0.56
C ARG A 59 -11.97 7.60 -1.25
N PHE A 60 -12.30 6.32 -1.18
CA PHE A 60 -13.37 5.69 -1.98
C PHE A 60 -14.55 5.15 -1.14
N SER A 61 -14.53 5.30 0.19
CA SER A 61 -15.64 4.93 1.06
C SER A 61 -16.60 6.10 1.31
N PRO A 62 -17.93 5.87 1.46
CA PRO A 62 -18.62 4.59 1.36
C PRO A 62 -19.09 4.24 -0.06
N ARG A 63 -18.81 5.10 -1.05
CA ARG A 63 -19.25 4.92 -2.44
C ARG A 63 -18.10 5.21 -3.38
N TYR A 64 -18.01 4.34 -4.38
CA TYR A 64 -17.13 4.48 -5.52
C TYR A 64 -17.91 4.14 -6.79
N THR A 65 -17.41 4.62 -7.92
CA THR A 65 -17.73 4.12 -9.25
C THR A 65 -16.46 3.62 -9.92
N VAL A 66 -16.60 2.66 -10.84
CA VAL A 66 -15.45 2.21 -11.64
C VAL A 66 -14.84 3.36 -12.44
N GLY A 67 -15.66 4.29 -12.92
CA GLY A 67 -15.19 5.49 -13.63
C GLY A 67 -14.31 6.40 -12.76
N GLU A 68 -14.64 6.57 -11.48
CA GLU A 68 -13.81 7.33 -10.54
C GLU A 68 -12.46 6.65 -10.28
N ILE A 69 -12.42 5.32 -10.22
CA ILE A 69 -11.15 4.57 -10.07
C ILE A 69 -10.27 4.77 -11.30
N VAL A 70 -10.84 4.63 -12.51
CA VAL A 70 -10.12 4.84 -13.78
C VAL A 70 -9.57 6.28 -13.86
N GLN A 71 -10.40 7.27 -13.54
CA GLN A 71 -9.98 8.68 -13.56
C GLN A 71 -8.87 8.92 -12.54
N PHE A 72 -9.02 8.40 -11.32
CA PHE A 72 -8.00 8.54 -10.28
C PHE A 72 -6.65 7.95 -10.71
N VAL A 73 -6.64 6.75 -11.30
CA VAL A 73 -5.40 6.14 -11.81
C VAL A 73 -4.79 6.98 -12.94
N ALA A 74 -5.60 7.61 -13.78
CA ALA A 74 -5.11 8.54 -14.78
C ALA A 74 -4.45 9.78 -14.13
N ASP A 75 -5.05 10.34 -13.08
CA ASP A 75 -4.52 11.49 -12.36
C ASP A 75 -3.18 11.16 -11.67
N VAL A 76 -3.09 9.99 -11.00
CA VAL A 76 -1.84 9.48 -10.41
C VAL A 76 -0.73 9.36 -11.48
N ARG A 77 -1.06 8.80 -12.64
CA ARG A 77 -0.13 8.64 -13.76
C ARG A 77 0.34 9.97 -14.33
N VAL A 78 -0.54 10.97 -14.40
CA VAL A 78 -0.19 12.34 -14.81
C VAL A 78 0.76 12.97 -13.80
N ALA A 79 0.47 12.83 -12.50
CA ALA A 79 1.30 13.36 -11.44
C ALA A 79 2.71 12.72 -11.38
N ALA A 80 2.84 11.47 -11.82
CA ALA A 80 4.12 10.77 -11.89
C ALA A 80 5.09 11.32 -12.97
N GLY A 81 4.61 12.13 -13.92
CA GLY A 81 5.48 12.81 -14.90
C GLY A 81 6.35 11.83 -15.71
N GLU A 82 7.68 11.94 -15.56
CA GLU A 82 8.64 11.08 -16.27
C GLU A 82 8.53 9.60 -15.85
N ASP A 83 8.04 9.32 -14.65
CA ASP A 83 7.88 7.97 -14.10
C ASP A 83 6.55 7.29 -14.50
N VAL A 84 5.75 7.92 -15.37
CA VAL A 84 4.45 7.40 -15.81
C VAL A 84 4.51 5.96 -16.36
N SER A 85 5.64 5.55 -16.95
CA SER A 85 5.83 4.20 -17.47
C SER A 85 5.99 3.12 -16.39
N LEU A 86 6.31 3.51 -15.15
CA LEU A 86 6.45 2.58 -14.02
C LEU A 86 5.10 2.13 -13.46
N ILE A 87 4.06 2.93 -13.67
CA ILE A 87 2.72 2.69 -13.15
C ILE A 87 1.92 2.01 -14.25
N SER A 88 1.57 0.74 -14.10
CA SER A 88 0.60 0.09 -15.01
C SER A 88 -0.81 0.49 -14.61
N SER A 89 -1.62 0.98 -15.56
CA SER A 89 -3.01 1.40 -15.27
C SER A 89 -3.86 0.22 -14.79
N LEU A 90 -3.75 -0.94 -15.46
CA LEU A 90 -4.53 -2.13 -15.11
C LEU A 90 -4.17 -2.65 -13.71
N VAL A 91 -2.87 -2.66 -13.37
CA VAL A 91 -2.41 -3.09 -12.03
C VAL A 91 -2.90 -2.13 -10.97
N ALA A 92 -2.74 -0.83 -11.19
CA ALA A 92 -3.20 0.22 -10.28
C ALA A 92 -4.72 0.13 -10.04
N GLU A 93 -5.52 -0.03 -11.11
CA GLU A 93 -6.96 -0.20 -11.00
C GLU A 93 -7.34 -1.48 -10.23
N ASP A 94 -6.72 -2.61 -10.56
CA ASP A 94 -7.00 -3.89 -9.91
C ASP A 94 -6.72 -3.85 -8.40
N MET A 95 -5.60 -3.25 -7.99
CA MET A 95 -5.26 -3.07 -6.58
C MET A 95 -6.32 -2.23 -5.84
N ILE A 96 -6.76 -1.11 -6.41
CA ILE A 96 -7.79 -0.26 -5.81
C ILE A 96 -9.12 -1.01 -5.72
N ARG A 97 -9.52 -1.67 -6.82
CA ARG A 97 -10.76 -2.46 -6.89
C ARG A 97 -10.77 -3.56 -5.83
N HIS A 98 -9.66 -4.26 -5.63
CA HIS A 98 -9.52 -5.29 -4.61
C HIS A 98 -9.79 -4.73 -3.20
N VAL A 99 -9.23 -3.56 -2.86
CA VAL A 99 -9.42 -2.93 -1.55
C VAL A 99 -10.87 -2.52 -1.30
N VAL A 100 -11.53 -1.96 -2.32
CA VAL A 100 -12.93 -1.48 -2.20
C VAL A 100 -13.98 -2.56 -2.48
N GLY A 101 -13.55 -3.79 -2.81
CA GLY A 101 -14.43 -4.92 -3.13
C GLY A 101 -15.18 -4.77 -4.46
N ALA A 102 -14.60 -4.05 -5.41
CA ALA A 102 -15.13 -3.93 -6.77
C ALA A 102 -14.75 -5.16 -7.62
N PRO A 103 -15.50 -5.45 -8.71
CA PRO A 103 -15.09 -6.46 -9.67
C PRO A 103 -13.72 -6.13 -10.29
N PRO A 104 -12.85 -7.14 -10.50
CA PRO A 104 -11.56 -6.94 -11.17
C PRO A 104 -11.76 -6.44 -12.61
N PRO A 105 -10.73 -5.84 -13.24
CA PRO A 105 -10.77 -5.46 -14.64
C PRO A 105 -10.87 -6.69 -15.56
N ASP A 106 -11.51 -6.54 -16.73
CA ASP A 106 -11.78 -7.65 -17.67
C ASP A 106 -10.49 -8.30 -18.20
N ASP A 107 -9.43 -7.52 -18.37
CA ASP A 107 -8.12 -7.99 -18.86
C ASP A 107 -7.23 -8.60 -17.75
N GLY A 108 -7.74 -8.66 -16.51
CA GLY A 108 -7.03 -9.16 -15.32
C GLY A 108 -5.94 -8.21 -14.78
N GLY A 109 -5.50 -8.47 -13.55
CA GLY A 109 -4.33 -7.83 -12.95
C GLY A 109 -3.00 -8.40 -13.51
N SER A 110 -1.87 -7.91 -12.99
CA SER A 110 -0.53 -8.46 -13.27
C SER A 110 0.06 -9.10 -12.02
N ASP A 111 0.67 -10.27 -12.17
CA ASP A 111 1.49 -10.90 -11.14
C ASP A 111 2.94 -10.36 -11.12
N ASP A 112 3.26 -9.36 -11.95
CA ASP A 112 4.57 -8.68 -11.90
C ASP A 112 4.70 -7.91 -10.58
N VAL A 113 5.43 -8.51 -9.65
CA VAL A 113 5.72 -7.99 -8.30
C VAL A 113 6.23 -6.55 -8.34
N ARG A 114 7.05 -6.20 -9.34
CA ARG A 114 7.61 -4.85 -9.46
C ARG A 114 6.55 -3.85 -9.91
N ALA A 115 5.69 -4.24 -10.85
CA ALA A 115 4.58 -3.40 -11.28
C ALA A 115 3.56 -3.15 -10.16
N VAL A 116 3.27 -4.18 -9.35
CA VAL A 116 2.41 -4.08 -8.16
C VAL A 116 3.01 -3.11 -7.14
N LEU A 117 4.29 -3.28 -6.81
CA LEU A 117 4.98 -2.42 -5.85
C LEU A 117 5.01 -0.96 -6.29
N TYR A 118 5.33 -0.68 -7.56
CA TYR A 118 5.31 0.70 -8.06
C TYR A 118 3.89 1.28 -8.01
N ALA A 119 2.88 0.55 -8.45
CA ALA A 119 1.50 1.02 -8.36
C ALA A 119 1.10 1.35 -6.91
N GLU A 120 1.41 0.46 -5.97
CA GLU A 120 1.15 0.64 -4.54
C GLU A 120 1.78 1.94 -3.99
N VAL A 121 3.08 2.11 -4.22
CA VAL A 121 3.87 3.23 -3.73
C VAL A 121 3.37 4.55 -4.32
N TYR A 122 3.20 4.63 -5.64
CA TYR A 122 2.79 5.88 -6.29
C TYR A 122 1.36 6.26 -5.91
N ILE A 123 0.44 5.31 -5.80
CA ILE A 123 -0.92 5.58 -5.33
C ILE A 123 -0.90 6.06 -3.87
N LEU A 124 -0.17 5.37 -3.00
CA LEU A 124 -0.09 5.73 -1.58
C LEU A 124 0.44 7.16 -1.40
N LEU A 125 1.56 7.49 -2.06
CA LEU A 125 2.15 8.81 -1.96
C LEU A 125 1.26 9.90 -2.56
N TYR A 126 0.57 9.62 -3.68
CA TYR A 126 -0.40 10.53 -4.26
C TYR A 126 -1.54 10.82 -3.26
N LEU A 127 -2.12 9.79 -2.65
CA LEU A 127 -3.21 9.95 -1.67
C LEU A 127 -2.78 10.67 -0.39
N VAL A 128 -1.58 10.39 0.09
CA VAL A 128 -1.00 11.06 1.28
C VAL A 128 -0.72 12.53 0.96
N GLY A 129 -0.22 12.83 -0.23
CA GLY A 129 -0.05 14.20 -0.72
C GLY A 129 -1.39 14.95 -0.85
N GLU A 130 -2.43 14.31 -1.39
CA GLU A 130 -3.78 14.90 -1.47
C GLU A 130 -4.41 15.15 -0.10
N ALA A 131 -4.11 14.29 0.89
CA ALA A 131 -4.66 14.42 2.24
C ALA A 131 -4.07 15.61 3.02
N ASP A 132 -2.90 16.13 2.61
CA ASP A 132 -2.20 17.28 3.20
C ASP A 132 -2.17 17.21 4.74
N PHE A 133 -1.68 16.08 5.26
CA PHE A 133 -1.69 15.83 6.70
C PHE A 133 -0.83 16.86 7.45
N ASP A 134 -1.39 17.40 8.53
CA ASP A 134 -0.55 17.94 9.58
C ASP A 134 0.15 16.81 10.37
N ARG A 135 1.05 17.19 11.29
CA ARG A 135 1.79 16.21 12.09
C ARG A 135 0.87 15.24 12.83
N ALA A 136 -0.23 15.72 13.41
CA ALA A 136 -1.12 14.87 14.20
C ALA A 136 -1.93 13.93 13.30
N GLY A 137 -2.38 14.43 12.15
CA GLY A 137 -3.10 13.66 11.14
C GLY A 137 -2.25 12.54 10.55
N LEU A 138 -0.95 12.79 10.33
CA LEU A 138 -0.03 11.76 9.84
C LEU A 138 0.18 10.65 10.86
N GLU A 139 0.40 11.00 12.14
CA GLU A 139 0.53 9.98 13.20
C GLU A 139 -0.75 9.16 13.35
N GLN A 140 -1.92 9.80 13.30
CA GLN A 140 -3.20 9.09 13.33
C GLN A 140 -3.37 8.16 12.12
N PHE A 141 -2.92 8.57 10.93
CA PHE A 141 -2.94 7.73 9.74
C PHE A 141 -2.03 6.49 9.91
N ILE A 142 -0.82 6.68 10.45
CA ILE A 142 0.13 5.60 10.72
C ILE A 142 -0.43 4.61 11.76
N ASP A 143 -1.09 5.11 12.81
CA ASP A 143 -1.74 4.27 13.82
C ASP A 143 -2.89 3.43 13.22
N GLU A 144 -3.70 4.04 12.34
CA GLU A 144 -4.78 3.32 11.64
C GLU A 144 -4.21 2.25 10.69
N ALA A 145 -3.17 2.59 9.92
CA ALA A 145 -2.48 1.65 9.03
C ALA A 145 -1.90 0.47 9.82
N THR A 146 -1.24 0.74 10.94
CA THR A 146 -0.66 -0.26 11.84
C THR A 146 -1.75 -1.21 12.36
N THR A 147 -2.84 -0.65 12.90
CA THR A 147 -3.97 -1.41 13.42
C THR A 147 -4.59 -2.28 12.33
N TYR A 148 -4.79 -1.73 11.12
CA TYR A 148 -5.33 -2.47 9.99
C TYR A 148 -4.42 -3.64 9.60
N THR A 149 -3.10 -3.40 9.48
CA THR A 149 -2.12 -4.43 9.13
C THR A 149 -2.09 -5.55 10.16
N GLU A 150 -2.11 -5.23 11.46
CA GLU A 150 -2.13 -6.24 12.51
C GLU A 150 -3.38 -7.13 12.45
N GLN A 151 -4.55 -6.54 12.23
CA GLN A 151 -5.80 -7.28 12.06
C GLN A 151 -5.77 -8.18 10.81
N TRP A 152 -5.26 -7.65 9.70
CA TRP A 152 -5.12 -8.40 8.46
C TRP A 152 -4.15 -9.57 8.60
N LEU A 153 -2.98 -9.36 9.21
CA LEU A 153 -2.00 -10.41 9.50
C LEU A 153 -2.59 -11.50 10.41
N ALA A 154 -3.30 -11.10 11.47
CA ALA A 154 -3.95 -12.05 12.39
C ALA A 154 -5.00 -12.93 11.68
N ALA A 155 -5.78 -12.36 10.77
CA ALA A 155 -6.72 -13.11 9.94
C ALA A 155 -5.99 -14.14 9.05
N ARG A 156 -4.93 -13.73 8.36
CA ARG A 156 -4.13 -14.61 7.48
C ARG A 156 -3.44 -15.74 8.26
N GLN A 157 -2.92 -15.44 9.44
CA GLN A 157 -2.32 -16.44 10.33
C GLN A 157 -3.35 -17.48 10.81
N SER A 158 -4.58 -17.04 11.11
CA SER A 158 -5.66 -17.93 11.52
C SER A 158 -6.13 -18.85 10.40
N GLU A 159 -6.25 -18.33 9.17
CA GLU A 159 -6.57 -19.13 7.98
C GLU A 159 -5.52 -20.20 7.70
N GLN A 160 -4.23 -19.85 7.80
CA GLN A 160 -3.12 -20.78 7.59
C GLN A 160 -3.05 -21.86 8.68
N ALA A 161 -3.36 -21.51 9.94
CA ALA A 161 -3.42 -22.46 11.03
C ALA A 161 -4.59 -23.46 10.90
N GLY A 162 -5.73 -23.03 10.34
CA GLY A 162 -6.90 -23.89 10.10
C GLY A 162 -6.77 -24.83 8.89
N GLN A 163 -5.77 -24.62 8.03
CA GLN A 163 -5.46 -25.47 6.87
C GLN A 163 -4.39 -26.54 7.15
N ARG A 164 -3.79 -26.53 8.35
CA ARG A 164 -2.82 -27.53 8.83
C ARG A 164 -3.49 -28.58 9.69
#